data_AF-A0A8J1LC74-F1
#
_entry.id   AF-A0A8J1LC74-F1
#
_cell.length_a   1.000
_cell.length_b   1.000
_cell.length_c   1.000
_cell.angle_alpha   90.00
_cell.angle_beta   90.00
_cell.angle_gamma   90.00
#
_symmetry.space_group_name_H-M   'P 1'
#
loop_
_entity.id
_entity.type
_entity.pdbx_description
1 polymer ?
#
loop_
_entity_poly.entity_id
_entity_poly.type
_entity_poly.pdbx_seq_one_letter_code
_entity_poly.pdbx_strand_id
1 'polypeptide(L)'
;MFSISFILFHVFFFSLPLYNFLWFILNCGTKGGSYRVLYATLVSLFHIVSINALNVTDPLARTSIQKSYDLTKYLEHQLRSLAGPYLNYLGPPFNDPDFNPPRAGGTETIPSASVDFHLWRNLNDGLRLAENHRAYSLLLCYLQSIDEEVVRTELRRSLGQFCTSLQGLLVSIAGVMSSLGYQPPQELVTSYPPIAMGFGRGNDFLRKMEDFWLLKELQIWLWRSAKDFNRLKRKVPAVVAFRMESREL
;
A
#
# COMPACT_ATOMS: atom_id res chain seq x y z
N MET A 1 4.57 53.36 -13.51
CA MET A 1 5.91 53.14 -12.94
C MET A 1 5.85 51.92 -12.03
N PHE A 2 6.11 50.73 -12.58
CA PHE A 2 6.31 49.52 -11.78
C PHE A 2 7.73 49.57 -11.22
N SER A 3 7.84 49.80 -9.92
CA SER A 3 9.13 49.96 -9.25
C SER A 3 9.79 48.60 -9.03
N ILE A 4 11.08 48.56 -9.33
CA ILE A 4 12.05 47.46 -9.37
C ILE A 4 12.18 46.69 -8.03
N SER A 5 11.42 47.06 -6.99
CA SER A 5 11.46 46.47 -5.65
C SER A 5 10.94 45.03 -5.53
N PHE A 6 10.09 44.56 -6.45
CA PHE A 6 9.49 43.22 -6.33
C PHE A 6 10.45 42.08 -6.74
N ILE A 7 11.43 42.38 -7.59
CA ILE A 7 12.37 41.37 -8.12
C ILE A 7 13.53 41.15 -7.13
N LEU A 8 13.96 42.18 -6.41
CA LEU A 8 14.94 42.04 -5.32
C LEU A 8 14.38 41.27 -4.11
N PHE A 9 13.06 41.25 -3.93
CA PHE A 9 12.40 40.51 -2.86
C PHE A 9 12.48 38.98 -3.06
N HIS A 10 12.58 38.51 -4.30
CA HIS A 10 12.64 37.07 -4.59
C HIS A 10 14.05 36.47 -4.51
N VAL A 11 15.10 37.31 -4.63
CA VAL A 11 16.50 36.84 -4.66
C VAL A 11 17.11 36.73 -3.26
N PHE A 12 16.66 37.54 -2.30
CA PHE A 12 17.20 37.50 -0.93
C PHE A 12 16.60 36.42 -0.02
N PHE A 13 15.49 35.79 -0.43
CA PHE A 13 14.72 34.89 0.43
C PHE A 13 15.26 33.45 0.52
N PHE A 14 16.31 33.11 -0.25
CA PHE A 14 16.88 31.76 -0.28
C PHE A 14 18.13 31.57 0.59
N SER A 15 18.56 32.56 1.39
CA SER A 15 19.83 32.45 2.15
C SER A 15 19.84 33.04 3.56
N LEU A 16 18.69 33.32 4.17
CA LEU A 16 18.65 33.76 5.56
C LEU A 16 18.38 32.60 6.52
N PRO A 17 19.17 32.45 7.62
CA PRO A 17 18.90 31.47 8.66
C PRO A 17 17.49 31.67 9.25
N LEU A 18 16.81 30.57 9.59
CA LEU A 18 15.44 30.53 10.12
C LEU A 18 15.18 31.56 11.25
N TYR A 19 16.21 31.87 12.03
CA TYR A 19 16.19 32.83 13.12
C TYR A 19 15.89 34.27 12.64
N ASN A 20 16.47 34.71 11.52
CA ASN A 20 16.27 36.06 10.99
C ASN A 20 14.86 36.24 10.41
N PHE A 21 14.27 35.15 9.88
CA PHE A 21 12.90 35.16 9.37
C PHE A 21 11.87 35.24 10.51
N LEU A 22 12.08 34.46 11.59
CA LEU A 22 11.27 34.54 12.81
C LEU A 22 11.37 35.92 13.48
N TRP A 23 12.56 36.52 13.52
CA TRP A 23 12.78 37.86 14.05
C TRP A 23 12.06 38.94 13.21
N PHE A 24 12.06 38.80 11.89
CA PHE A 24 11.36 39.71 10.97
C PHE A 24 9.83 39.63 11.11
N ILE A 25 9.27 38.42 11.22
CA ILE A 25 7.81 38.22 11.45
C ILE A 25 7.37 38.77 12.81
N LEU A 26 8.23 38.68 13.84
CA LEU A 26 7.93 39.21 15.17
C LEU A 26 8.03 40.75 15.23
N ASN A 27 8.91 41.37 14.44
CA ASN A 27 9.19 42.81 14.49
C ASN A 27 8.60 43.66 13.35
N CYS A 28 8.06 43.06 12.29
CA CYS A 28 7.37 43.82 11.24
C CYS A 28 6.00 44.27 11.76
N GLY A 29 6.02 45.39 12.49
CA GLY A 29 4.86 45.99 13.11
C GLY A 29 3.91 46.60 12.09
N THR A 30 2.70 46.04 11.99
CA THR A 30 1.49 46.80 11.67
C THR A 30 0.33 46.28 12.53
N LYS A 31 -0.46 47.22 13.04
CA LYS A 31 -1.51 47.02 14.06
C LYS A 31 -2.58 46.04 13.55
N GLY A 32 -2.69 44.87 14.18
CA GLY A 32 -3.82 43.95 13.92
C GLY A 32 -3.54 42.53 14.41
N GLY A 33 -4.00 42.20 15.63
CA GLY A 33 -3.74 40.92 16.30
C GLY A 33 -4.28 39.66 15.60
N SER A 34 -5.13 39.79 14.59
CA SER A 34 -5.76 38.64 13.89
C SER A 34 -4.86 38.02 12.81
N TYR A 35 -4.13 38.85 12.04
CA TYR A 35 -3.33 38.36 10.91
C TYR A 35 -2.07 37.60 11.38
N ARG A 36 -1.52 37.93 12.54
CA ARG A 36 -0.35 37.24 13.13
C ARG A 36 -0.64 35.77 13.45
N VAL A 37 -1.83 35.50 13.98
CA VAL A 37 -2.27 34.13 14.28
C VAL A 37 -2.49 33.37 12.98
N LEU A 38 -3.09 33.99 11.96
CA LEU A 38 -3.28 33.35 10.65
C LEU A 38 -1.93 33.00 9.99
N TYR A 39 -0.97 33.93 9.96
CA TYR A 39 0.37 33.63 9.43
C TYR A 39 1.10 32.56 10.23
N ALA A 40 1.04 32.61 11.57
CA ALA A 40 1.64 31.56 12.40
C ALA A 40 0.98 30.20 12.16
N THR A 41 -0.36 30.14 12.07
CA THR A 41 -1.07 28.89 11.77
C THR A 41 -0.79 28.39 10.35
N LEU A 42 -0.68 29.26 9.36
CA LEU A 42 -0.32 28.87 7.99
C LEU A 42 1.12 28.38 7.92
N VAL A 43 2.06 29.04 8.58
CA VAL A 43 3.46 28.61 8.66
C VAL A 43 3.59 27.30 9.43
N SER A 44 2.85 27.12 10.53
CA SER A 44 2.77 25.83 11.24
C SER A 44 2.11 24.76 10.39
N LEU A 45 1.05 25.06 9.64
CA LEU A 45 0.43 24.11 8.71
C LEU A 45 1.39 23.73 7.59
N PHE A 46 2.10 24.71 7.02
CA PHE A 46 3.13 24.48 6.01
C PHE A 46 4.30 23.68 6.59
N HIS A 47 4.72 23.93 7.83
CA HIS A 47 5.73 23.09 8.49
C HIS A 47 5.21 21.68 8.78
N ILE A 48 3.96 21.51 9.24
CA ILE A 48 3.35 20.18 9.48
C ILE A 48 3.19 19.41 8.16
N VAL A 49 2.80 20.09 7.08
CA VAL A 49 2.66 19.51 5.74
C VAL A 49 4.03 19.25 5.09
N SER A 50 5.02 20.12 5.28
CA SER A 50 6.38 19.97 4.73
C SER A 50 7.26 19.01 5.52
N ILE A 51 7.09 18.87 6.84
CA ILE A 51 7.82 17.90 7.66
C ILE A 51 7.38 16.46 7.33
N ASN A 52 6.16 16.25 6.84
CA ASN A 52 5.71 14.94 6.35
C ASN A 52 6.09 14.65 4.89
N ALA A 53 6.63 15.62 4.15
CA ALA A 53 6.79 15.48 2.69
C ALA A 53 8.18 15.02 2.22
N LEU A 54 9.27 15.20 2.99
CA LEU A 54 10.62 15.02 2.43
C LEU A 54 11.67 14.56 3.46
N ASN A 55 11.46 13.40 4.09
CA ASN A 55 12.60 12.58 4.55
C ASN A 55 12.57 11.19 3.89
N VAL A 56 12.24 11.15 2.59
CA VAL A 56 12.37 9.96 1.74
C VAL A 56 13.84 9.77 1.34
N THR A 57 14.73 9.78 2.32
CA THR A 57 16.14 9.38 2.22
C THR A 57 16.45 8.22 3.17
N ASP A 58 15.43 7.68 3.83
CA ASP A 58 15.59 6.60 4.78
C ASP A 58 15.98 5.28 4.07
N PRO A 59 17.22 4.77 4.26
CA PRO A 59 17.62 3.47 3.73
C PRO A 59 16.72 2.32 4.23
N LEU A 60 16.05 2.49 5.38
CA LEU A 60 15.10 1.52 5.91
C LEU A 60 13.85 1.43 5.02
N ALA A 61 13.35 2.56 4.49
CA ALA A 61 12.19 2.57 3.58
C ALA A 61 12.49 1.81 2.29
N ARG A 62 13.67 2.01 1.68
CA ARG A 62 14.08 1.28 0.47
C ARG A 62 14.21 -0.22 0.73
N THR A 63 14.78 -0.59 1.86
CA THR A 63 14.94 -2.00 2.27
C THR A 63 13.58 -2.65 2.51
N SER A 64 12.66 -1.95 3.19
CA SER A 64 11.29 -2.40 3.44
C SER A 64 10.50 -2.59 2.14
N ILE A 65 10.62 -1.65 1.18
CA ILE A 65 10.01 -1.78 -0.15
C ILE A 65 10.56 -3.00 -0.89
N GLN A 66 11.88 -3.22 -0.86
CA GLN A 66 12.50 -4.35 -1.53
C GLN A 66 12.05 -5.68 -0.92
N LYS A 67 12.04 -5.80 0.42
CA LYS A 67 11.52 -6.99 1.12
C LYS A 67 10.05 -7.28 0.75
N SER A 68 9.22 -6.25 0.70
CA SER A 68 7.80 -6.38 0.33
C SER A 68 7.63 -6.84 -1.12
N TYR A 69 8.46 -6.32 -2.02
CA TYR A 69 8.50 -6.75 -3.42
C TYR A 69 8.91 -8.22 -3.56
N ASP A 70 10.00 -8.63 -2.91
CA ASP A 70 10.50 -10.00 -2.98
C ASP A 70 9.48 -10.99 -2.40
N LEU A 71 8.82 -10.63 -1.31
CA LEU A 71 7.75 -11.43 -0.72
C LEU A 71 6.52 -11.53 -1.65
N THR A 72 6.17 -10.45 -2.36
CA THR A 72 5.11 -10.50 -3.37
C THR A 72 5.47 -11.49 -4.48
N LYS A 73 6.72 -11.49 -4.95
CA LYS A 73 7.20 -12.45 -5.96
C LYS A 73 7.23 -13.88 -5.44
N TYR A 74 7.65 -14.08 -4.21
CA TYR A 74 7.59 -15.38 -3.55
C TYR A 74 6.15 -15.92 -3.50
N LEU A 75 5.18 -15.08 -3.11
CA LEU A 75 3.75 -15.42 -3.12
C LEU A 75 3.21 -15.70 -4.53
N GLU A 76 3.63 -14.97 -5.56
CA GLU A 76 3.27 -15.29 -6.96
C GLU A 76 3.70 -16.72 -7.33
N HIS A 77 4.92 -17.11 -6.92
CA HIS A 77 5.43 -18.47 -7.15
C HIS A 77 4.67 -19.52 -6.34
N GLN A 78 4.43 -19.27 -5.04
CA GLN A 78 3.65 -20.19 -4.20
C GLN A 78 2.22 -20.37 -4.72
N LEU A 79 1.56 -19.28 -5.15
CA LEU A 79 0.20 -19.33 -5.69
C LEU A 79 0.13 -20.17 -6.97
N ARG A 80 1.13 -20.06 -7.86
CA ARG A 80 1.18 -20.89 -9.07
C ARG A 80 1.25 -22.38 -8.74
N SER A 81 2.03 -22.75 -7.72
CA SER A 81 2.14 -24.14 -7.26
C SER A 81 0.88 -24.63 -6.54
N LEU A 82 0.14 -23.74 -5.86
CA LEU A 82 -1.09 -24.05 -5.13
C LEU A 82 -2.32 -24.15 -6.04
N ALA A 83 -2.44 -23.26 -7.03
CA ALA A 83 -3.68 -23.08 -7.79
C ALA A 83 -4.10 -24.33 -8.57
N GLY A 84 -3.17 -25.01 -9.24
CA GLY A 84 -3.47 -26.24 -9.99
C GLY A 84 -4.06 -27.35 -9.11
N PRO A 85 -3.36 -27.78 -8.05
CA PRO A 85 -3.88 -28.75 -7.08
C PRO A 85 -5.22 -28.34 -6.45
N TYR A 86 -5.41 -27.05 -6.15
CA TYR A 86 -6.66 -26.56 -5.56
C TYR A 86 -7.82 -26.60 -6.56
N LEU A 87 -7.64 -26.13 -7.79
CA LEU A 87 -8.66 -26.22 -8.84
C LEU A 87 -9.03 -27.67 -9.16
N ASN A 88 -8.06 -28.58 -9.18
CA ASN A 88 -8.30 -30.02 -9.30
C ASN A 88 -9.09 -30.58 -8.11
N TYR A 89 -8.92 -30.02 -6.90
CA TYR A 89 -9.71 -30.39 -5.74
C TYR A 89 -11.17 -29.90 -5.86
N LEU A 90 -11.41 -28.72 -6.45
CA LEU A 90 -12.77 -28.24 -6.72
C LEU A 90 -13.51 -29.13 -7.73
N GLY A 91 -12.80 -29.70 -8.70
CA GLY A 91 -13.33 -30.57 -9.75
C GLY A 91 -14.04 -29.82 -10.88
N PRO A 92 -14.66 -30.53 -11.84
CA PRO A 92 -15.33 -29.88 -12.98
C PRO A 92 -16.45 -28.94 -12.55
N PRO A 93 -16.63 -27.79 -13.23
CA PRO A 93 -15.84 -27.29 -14.37
C PRO A 93 -14.57 -26.52 -13.97
N PHE A 94 -14.27 -26.36 -12.68
CA PHE A 94 -13.22 -25.47 -12.19
C PHE A 94 -11.79 -25.91 -12.51
N ASN A 95 -11.58 -27.19 -12.81
CA ASN A 95 -10.29 -27.75 -13.21
C ASN A 95 -10.05 -27.71 -14.74
N ASP A 96 -11.02 -27.24 -15.52
CA ASP A 96 -10.88 -27.07 -16.97
C ASP A 96 -10.15 -25.73 -17.28
N PRO A 97 -9.04 -25.74 -18.05
CA PRO A 97 -8.31 -24.53 -18.41
C PRO A 97 -9.13 -23.53 -19.24
N ASP A 98 -10.13 -24.00 -19.99
CA ASP A 98 -10.98 -23.16 -20.84
C ASP A 98 -12.19 -22.61 -20.07
N PHE A 99 -12.37 -23.02 -18.80
CA PHE A 99 -13.42 -22.50 -17.96
C PHE A 99 -13.18 -21.04 -17.57
N ASN A 100 -13.97 -20.15 -18.16
CA ASN A 100 -13.95 -18.72 -17.90
C ASN A 100 -15.37 -18.21 -17.63
N PRO A 101 -15.93 -18.49 -16.44
CA PRO A 101 -17.26 -18.01 -16.09
C PRO A 101 -17.27 -16.48 -16.03
N PRO A 102 -18.41 -15.81 -16.28
CA PRO A 102 -18.53 -14.40 -15.94
C PRO A 102 -18.40 -14.24 -14.43
N ARG A 103 -17.80 -13.13 -13.99
CA ARG A 103 -17.80 -12.78 -12.56
C ARG A 103 -19.26 -12.51 -12.18
N ALA A 104 -19.85 -13.40 -11.38
CA ALA A 104 -21.21 -13.18 -10.89
C ALA A 104 -21.23 -11.83 -10.16
N GLY A 105 -22.17 -10.96 -10.53
CA GLY A 105 -22.29 -9.61 -9.98
C GLY A 105 -22.69 -9.64 -8.51
N GLY A 106 -21.71 -9.83 -7.64
CA GLY A 106 -21.78 -9.61 -6.21
C GLY A 106 -20.57 -8.78 -5.83
N THR A 107 -20.74 -7.47 -5.79
CA THR A 107 -19.68 -6.48 -5.57
C THR A 107 -19.05 -6.51 -4.17
N GLU A 108 -19.37 -7.49 -3.33
CA GLU A 108 -19.12 -7.35 -1.88
C GLU A 108 -18.18 -8.38 -1.25
N THR A 109 -17.96 -9.57 -1.84
CA THR A 109 -17.26 -10.64 -1.11
C THR A 109 -15.75 -10.74 -1.39
N ILE A 110 -15.32 -10.74 -2.64
CA ILE A 110 -13.89 -10.81 -2.98
C ILE A 110 -13.43 -9.45 -3.53
N PRO A 111 -12.42 -8.80 -2.92
CA PRO A 111 -11.94 -7.51 -3.40
C PRO A 111 -11.37 -7.66 -4.81
N SER A 112 -11.91 -6.91 -5.77
CA SER A 112 -11.43 -7.00 -7.16
C SER A 112 -10.22 -6.11 -7.40
N ALA A 113 -9.18 -6.69 -7.99
CA ALA A 113 -8.03 -5.94 -8.49
C ALA A 113 -8.28 -5.29 -9.85
N SER A 114 -9.40 -5.63 -10.51
CA SER A 114 -9.78 -5.18 -11.87
C SER A 114 -10.26 -3.72 -11.96
N VAL A 115 -9.99 -2.91 -10.93
CA VAL A 115 -10.21 -1.45 -10.94
C VAL A 115 -9.57 -0.85 -12.20
N ASP A 116 -10.29 0.09 -12.83
CA ASP A 116 -9.82 0.77 -14.03
C ASP A 116 -8.38 1.26 -13.88
N PHE A 117 -7.59 1.04 -14.94
CA PHE A 117 -6.16 1.30 -14.94
C PHE A 117 -5.86 2.78 -14.68
N HIS A 118 -6.64 3.70 -15.25
CA HIS A 118 -6.43 5.13 -15.07
C HIS A 118 -6.79 5.57 -13.65
N LEU A 119 -7.91 5.07 -13.11
CA LEU A 119 -8.29 5.32 -11.71
C LEU A 119 -7.19 4.85 -10.75
N TRP A 120 -6.70 3.61 -10.92
CA TRP A 120 -5.64 3.07 -10.07
C TRP A 120 -4.32 3.86 -10.17
N ARG A 121 -3.94 4.23 -11.39
CA ARG A 121 -2.70 4.97 -11.65
C ARG A 121 -2.71 6.36 -11.01
N ASN A 122 -3.88 7.00 -10.98
CA ASN A 122 -4.07 8.36 -10.46
C ASN A 122 -4.09 8.42 -8.93
N LEU A 123 -4.23 7.29 -8.24
CA LEU A 123 -4.06 7.25 -6.78
C LEU A 123 -2.66 7.73 -6.37
N ASN A 124 -2.54 8.32 -5.18
CA ASN A 124 -1.22 8.55 -4.58
C ASN A 124 -0.64 7.22 -4.05
N ASP A 125 0.64 7.24 -3.65
CA ASP A 125 1.34 6.04 -3.18
C ASP A 125 0.72 5.47 -1.90
N GLY A 126 0.35 6.33 -0.94
CA GLY A 126 -0.30 5.93 0.31
C GLY A 126 -1.64 5.24 0.08
N LEU A 127 -2.49 5.77 -0.81
CA LEU A 127 -3.78 5.19 -1.15
C LEU A 127 -3.63 3.80 -1.81
N ARG A 128 -2.63 3.62 -2.69
CA ARG A 128 -2.36 2.30 -3.26
C ARG A 128 -1.91 1.29 -2.21
N LEU A 129 -1.03 1.70 -1.30
CA LEU A 129 -0.58 0.84 -0.21
C LEU A 129 -1.73 0.48 0.73
N ALA A 130 -2.59 1.45 1.07
CA ALA A 130 -3.78 1.24 1.87
C ALA A 130 -4.76 0.25 1.23
N GLU A 131 -5.04 0.40 -0.07
CA GLU A 131 -5.92 -0.52 -0.80
C GLU A 131 -5.31 -1.91 -0.96
N ASN A 132 -3.99 -2.02 -1.21
CA ASN A 132 -3.31 -3.31 -1.22
C ASN A 132 -3.42 -3.99 0.17
N HIS A 133 -3.16 -3.24 1.25
CA HIS A 133 -3.30 -3.75 2.62
C HIS A 133 -4.72 -4.25 2.88
N ARG A 134 -5.73 -3.41 2.63
CA ARG A 134 -7.15 -3.75 2.81
C ARG A 134 -7.55 -5.00 2.02
N ALA A 135 -7.16 -5.07 0.74
CA ALA A 135 -7.50 -6.21 -0.11
C ALA A 135 -6.87 -7.51 0.42
N TYR A 136 -5.58 -7.51 0.76
CA TYR A 136 -4.93 -8.70 1.29
C TYR A 136 -5.48 -9.13 2.65
N SER A 137 -5.94 -8.21 3.51
CA SER A 137 -6.60 -8.56 4.77
C SER A 137 -7.89 -9.34 4.53
N LEU A 138 -8.72 -8.90 3.57
CA LEU A 138 -9.95 -9.59 3.20
C LEU A 138 -9.67 -10.94 2.53
N LEU A 139 -8.72 -10.99 1.61
CA LEU A 139 -8.33 -12.23 0.91
C LEU A 139 -7.75 -13.26 1.88
N LEU A 140 -6.96 -12.83 2.86
CA LEU A 140 -6.43 -13.71 3.88
C LEU A 140 -7.54 -14.29 4.77
N CYS A 141 -8.48 -13.47 5.20
CA CYS A 141 -9.62 -13.93 5.98
C CYS A 141 -10.42 -15.01 5.22
N TYR A 142 -10.65 -14.81 3.92
CA TYR A 142 -11.27 -15.83 3.07
C TYR A 142 -10.44 -17.12 3.01
N LEU A 143 -9.13 -17.01 2.74
CA LEU A 143 -8.26 -18.19 2.65
C LEU A 143 -8.20 -18.99 3.95
N GLN A 144 -8.25 -18.31 5.10
CA GLN A 144 -8.32 -18.97 6.40
C GLN A 144 -9.61 -19.76 6.59
N SER A 145 -10.76 -19.26 6.11
CA SER A 145 -11.99 -20.04 6.14
C SER A 145 -11.96 -21.26 5.21
N ILE A 146 -11.23 -21.20 4.09
CA ILE A 146 -11.02 -22.37 3.22
C ILE A 146 -10.16 -23.43 3.93
N ASP A 147 -9.09 -23.02 4.63
CA ASP A 147 -8.11 -23.94 5.24
C ASP A 147 -8.77 -24.90 6.25
N GLU A 148 -9.77 -24.42 6.98
CA GLU A 148 -10.56 -25.21 7.93
C GLU A 148 -11.40 -26.31 7.24
N GLU A 149 -11.83 -26.09 6.00
CA GLU A 149 -12.73 -26.99 5.26
C GLU A 149 -11.99 -28.02 4.37
N VAL A 150 -10.77 -27.72 3.92
CA VAL A 150 -10.02 -28.58 3.00
C VAL A 150 -9.58 -29.86 3.71
N VAL A 151 -10.07 -31.03 3.26
CA VAL A 151 -9.76 -32.33 3.91
C VAL A 151 -8.38 -32.88 3.54
N ARG A 152 -7.88 -32.56 2.34
CA ARG A 152 -6.59 -33.09 1.83
C ARG A 152 -5.41 -32.47 2.57
N THR A 153 -4.65 -33.29 3.28
CA THR A 153 -3.53 -32.88 4.15
C THR A 153 -2.46 -32.05 3.46
N GLU A 154 -2.06 -32.44 2.25
CA GLU A 154 -1.03 -31.76 1.47
C GLU A 154 -1.50 -30.39 1.01
N LEU A 155 -2.75 -30.32 0.55
CA LEU A 155 -3.36 -29.09 0.08
C LEU A 155 -3.56 -28.10 1.23
N ARG A 156 -4.05 -28.59 2.38
CA ARG A 156 -4.17 -27.81 3.62
C ARG A 156 -2.81 -27.27 4.07
N ARG A 157 -1.76 -28.09 4.03
CA ARG A 157 -0.39 -27.65 4.36
C ARG A 157 0.08 -26.51 3.43
N SER A 158 -0.15 -26.64 2.13
CA SER A 158 0.20 -25.59 1.15
C SER A 158 -0.63 -24.32 1.34
N LEU A 159 -1.92 -24.43 1.66
CA LEU A 159 -2.78 -23.29 1.99
C LEU A 159 -2.31 -22.58 3.25
N GLY A 160 -2.08 -23.29 4.35
CA GLY A 160 -1.57 -22.70 5.58
C GLY A 160 -0.22 -22.00 5.41
N GLN A 161 0.69 -22.58 4.61
CA GLN A 161 1.96 -21.93 4.24
C GLN A 161 1.76 -20.64 3.43
N PHE A 162 0.81 -20.66 2.48
CA PHE A 162 0.45 -19.48 1.71
C PHE A 162 -0.17 -18.40 2.60
N CYS A 163 -1.12 -18.74 3.47
CA CYS A 163 -1.72 -17.84 4.46
C CYS A 163 -0.66 -17.18 5.36
N THR A 164 0.28 -17.96 5.88
CA THR A 164 1.39 -17.45 6.70
C THR A 164 2.26 -16.45 5.92
N SER A 165 2.57 -16.77 4.67
CA SER A 165 3.36 -15.90 3.80
C SER A 165 2.61 -14.61 3.45
N LEU A 166 1.28 -14.70 3.25
CA LEU A 166 0.40 -13.57 2.96
C LEU A 166 0.24 -12.64 4.17
N GLN A 167 0.14 -13.19 5.39
CA GLN A 167 0.20 -12.42 6.64
C GLN A 167 1.53 -11.68 6.75
N GLY A 168 2.65 -12.32 6.38
CA GLY A 168 3.95 -11.66 6.30
C GLY A 168 3.96 -10.48 5.32
N LEU A 169 3.25 -10.59 4.19
CA LEU A 169 3.13 -9.50 3.22
C LEU A 169 2.32 -8.32 3.79
N LEU A 170 1.22 -8.58 4.51
CA LEU A 170 0.44 -7.54 5.19
C LEU A 170 1.30 -6.73 6.15
N VAL A 171 2.04 -7.41 7.03
CA VAL A 171 2.97 -6.78 7.97
C VAL A 171 4.04 -5.98 7.22
N SER A 172 4.55 -6.51 6.11
CA SER A 172 5.55 -5.83 5.28
C SER A 172 4.99 -4.57 4.61
N ILE A 173 3.75 -4.60 4.09
CA ILE A 173 3.06 -3.43 3.54
C ILE A 173 2.88 -2.36 4.62
N ALA A 174 2.38 -2.74 5.80
CA ALA A 174 2.24 -1.81 6.93
C ALA A 174 3.59 -1.20 7.32
N GLY A 175 4.67 -2.00 7.30
CA GLY A 175 6.04 -1.52 7.48
C GLY A 175 6.46 -0.48 6.44
N VAL A 176 6.18 -0.72 5.16
CA VAL A 176 6.42 0.27 4.08
C VAL A 176 5.61 1.54 4.30
N MET A 177 4.34 1.42 4.70
CA MET A 177 3.48 2.57 5.00
C MET A 177 4.10 3.42 6.10
N SER A 178 4.47 2.80 7.23
CA SER A 178 5.12 3.48 8.35
C SER A 178 6.44 4.14 7.97
N SER A 179 7.31 3.46 7.21
CA SER A 179 8.60 4.02 6.75
C SER A 179 8.44 5.20 5.79
N LEU A 180 7.30 5.30 5.09
CA LEU A 180 6.99 6.42 4.19
C LEU A 180 6.12 7.49 4.86
N GLY A 181 5.83 7.37 6.15
CA GLY A 181 5.00 8.31 6.91
C GLY A 181 3.49 8.16 6.68
N TYR A 182 3.04 7.10 6.01
CA TYR A 182 1.62 6.79 5.86
C TYR A 182 1.11 6.02 7.08
N GLN A 183 -0.12 6.34 7.50
CA GLN A 183 -0.80 5.55 8.51
C GLN A 183 -1.40 4.30 7.84
N PRO A 184 -1.08 3.08 8.31
CA PRO A 184 -1.79 1.88 7.85
C PRO A 184 -3.29 2.05 8.14
N PRO A 185 -4.17 1.50 7.28
CA PRO A 185 -5.60 1.50 7.60
C PRO A 185 -5.76 0.86 8.97
N GLN A 186 -6.45 1.54 9.90
CA GLN A 186 -6.81 0.89 11.15
C GLN A 186 -7.55 -0.38 10.77
N GLU A 187 -7.04 -1.53 11.24
CA GLU A 187 -7.80 -2.77 11.18
C GLU A 187 -9.13 -2.42 11.84
N LEU A 188 -10.20 -2.36 11.04
CA LEU A 188 -11.51 -2.38 11.62
C LEU A 188 -11.54 -3.71 12.36
N VAL A 189 -11.40 -3.64 13.68
CA VAL A 189 -11.80 -4.71 14.58
C VAL A 189 -13.31 -4.78 14.45
N THR A 190 -13.79 -5.23 13.29
CA THR A 190 -15.02 -5.97 13.24
C THR A 190 -14.67 -7.24 14.00
N SER A 191 -14.89 -7.19 15.31
CA SER A 191 -15.34 -8.36 16.04
C SER A 191 -16.28 -9.14 15.12
N TYR A 192 -16.11 -10.45 15.03
CA TYR A 192 -16.59 -11.37 14.00
C TYR A 192 -15.61 -11.51 12.81
N PRO A 193 -15.15 -12.74 12.46
CA PRO A 193 -14.89 -13.00 11.05
C PRO A 193 -16.17 -12.61 10.31
N PRO A 194 -16.18 -12.25 9.04
CA PRO A 194 -17.42 -11.93 8.38
C PRO A 194 -18.29 -13.21 8.23
N ILE A 195 -18.93 -13.62 9.34
CA ILE A 195 -20.00 -14.59 9.47
C ILE A 195 -21.19 -14.09 8.61
N ALA A 196 -21.16 -12.82 8.21
CA ALA A 196 -22.12 -12.12 7.35
C ALA A 196 -21.67 -11.87 5.89
N MET A 197 -20.58 -12.48 5.37
CA MET A 197 -20.26 -12.36 3.93
C MET A 197 -21.10 -13.27 3.03
N GLY A 198 -22.01 -14.06 3.60
CA GLY A 198 -22.97 -14.83 2.80
C GLY A 198 -22.35 -15.84 1.84
N PHE A 199 -21.08 -16.22 2.03
CA PHE A 199 -20.33 -17.15 1.18
C PHE A 199 -21.17 -18.38 0.89
N GLY A 200 -21.62 -18.49 -0.36
CA GLY A 200 -22.42 -19.60 -0.89
C GLY A 200 -23.43 -20.26 0.06
N ARG A 201 -24.08 -19.55 1.00
CA ARG A 201 -24.93 -20.19 2.02
C ARG A 201 -26.12 -20.86 1.33
N GLY A 202 -25.99 -22.17 1.09
CA GLY A 202 -26.99 -23.04 0.48
C GLY A 202 -26.58 -23.70 -0.85
N ASN A 203 -25.45 -23.35 -1.48
CA ASN A 203 -25.03 -23.98 -2.74
C ASN A 203 -23.50 -24.19 -2.85
N ASP A 204 -23.09 -25.47 -2.89
CA ASP A 204 -21.71 -25.89 -3.06
C ASP A 204 -21.05 -25.34 -4.34
N PHE A 205 -21.79 -25.23 -5.43
CA PHE A 205 -21.26 -24.71 -6.69
C PHE A 205 -20.89 -23.24 -6.57
N LEU A 206 -21.71 -22.42 -5.90
CA LEU A 206 -21.45 -20.99 -5.72
C LEU A 206 -20.24 -20.77 -4.81
N ARG A 207 -20.11 -21.54 -3.74
CA ARG A 207 -18.90 -21.52 -2.90
C ARG A 207 -17.65 -21.84 -3.71
N LYS A 208 -17.66 -22.93 -4.51
CA LYS A 208 -16.53 -23.27 -5.38
C LYS A 208 -16.23 -22.19 -6.43
N MET A 209 -17.27 -21.49 -6.92
CA MET A 209 -17.13 -20.36 -7.82
C MET A 209 -16.42 -19.16 -7.15
N GLU A 210 -16.75 -18.89 -5.89
CA GLU A 210 -16.06 -17.86 -5.11
C GLU A 210 -14.59 -18.22 -4.89
N ASP A 211 -14.28 -19.47 -4.52
CA ASP A 211 -12.90 -19.93 -4.38
C ASP A 211 -12.11 -19.85 -5.69
N PHE A 212 -12.76 -20.18 -6.81
CA PHE A 212 -12.17 -20.03 -8.15
C PHE A 212 -11.77 -18.58 -8.42
N TRP A 213 -12.67 -17.63 -8.16
CA TRP A 213 -12.41 -16.21 -8.34
C TRP A 213 -11.39 -15.67 -7.34
N LEU A 214 -11.36 -16.19 -6.12
CA LEU A 214 -10.38 -15.81 -5.10
C LEU A 214 -8.96 -16.03 -5.60
N LEU A 215 -8.66 -17.23 -6.15
CA LEU A 215 -7.34 -17.54 -6.68
C LEU A 215 -6.95 -16.63 -7.85
N LYS A 216 -7.90 -16.28 -8.71
CA LYS A 216 -7.68 -15.35 -9.83
C LYS A 216 -7.40 -13.93 -9.33
N GLU A 217 -8.20 -13.43 -8.39
CA GLU A 217 -8.02 -12.09 -7.82
C GLU A 217 -6.71 -11.98 -7.04
N LEU A 218 -6.34 -13.00 -6.25
CA LEU A 218 -5.03 -13.09 -5.59
C LEU A 218 -3.88 -12.92 -6.60
N GLN A 219 -3.96 -13.61 -7.74
CA GLN A 219 -2.95 -13.50 -8.78
C GLN A 219 -2.83 -12.06 -9.32
N ILE A 220 -3.95 -11.41 -9.58
CA ILE A 220 -3.97 -10.05 -10.13
C ILE A 220 -3.47 -9.04 -9.08
N TRP A 221 -3.90 -9.17 -7.82
CA TRP A 221 -3.42 -8.33 -6.72
C TRP A 221 -1.91 -8.43 -6.52
N LEU A 222 -1.35 -9.64 -6.55
CA LEU A 222 0.09 -9.87 -6.42
C LEU A 222 0.86 -9.20 -7.56
N TRP A 223 0.43 -9.41 -8.81
CA TRP A 223 1.08 -8.80 -9.97
C TRP A 223 1.05 -7.27 -9.91
N ARG A 224 -0.11 -6.71 -9.53
CA ARG A 224 -0.31 -5.27 -9.41
C ARG A 224 0.53 -4.67 -8.27
N SER A 225 0.59 -5.36 -7.12
CA SER A 225 1.40 -4.95 -5.97
C SER A 225 2.90 -4.94 -6.31
N ALA A 226 3.40 -5.94 -7.02
CA ALA A 226 4.78 -5.97 -7.48
C ALA A 226 5.13 -4.77 -8.37
N LYS A 227 4.21 -4.38 -9.26
CA LYS A 227 4.35 -3.18 -10.10
C LYS A 227 4.35 -1.90 -9.27
N ASP A 228 3.49 -1.81 -8.27
CA ASP A 228 3.41 -0.66 -7.37
C ASP A 228 4.68 -0.52 -6.51
N PHE A 229 5.21 -1.61 -5.95
CA PHE A 229 6.50 -1.58 -5.23
C PHE A 229 7.67 -1.20 -6.13
N ASN A 230 7.74 -1.69 -7.37
CA ASN A 230 8.74 -1.27 -8.33
C ASN A 230 8.63 0.22 -8.70
N ARG A 231 7.42 0.78 -8.68
CA ARG A 231 7.23 2.23 -8.83
C ARG A 231 7.74 2.98 -7.60
N LEU A 232 7.44 2.51 -6.39
CA LEU A 232 7.94 3.12 -5.14
C LEU A 232 9.46 3.08 -5.06
N LYS A 233 10.08 1.95 -5.39
CA LYS A 233 11.55 1.77 -5.38
C LYS A 233 12.27 2.76 -6.31
N ARG A 234 11.64 3.18 -7.40
CA ARG A 234 12.19 4.19 -8.33
C ARG A 234 12.09 5.61 -7.78
N LYS A 235 11.16 5.88 -6.88
CA LYS A 235 10.94 7.19 -6.27
C LYS A 235 11.82 7.42 -5.05
N VAL A 236 12.04 6.38 -4.24
CA VAL A 236 12.98 6.44 -3.11
C VAL A 236 14.40 6.39 -3.70
N PRO A 237 15.28 7.37 -3.47
CA PRO A 237 16.67 7.30 -3.92
C PRO A 237 17.40 6.14 -3.22
N ALA A 238 18.34 5.50 -3.91
CA ALA A 238 19.31 4.66 -3.23
C ALA A 238 20.25 5.59 -2.44
N VAL A 239 20.53 5.27 -1.17
CA VAL A 239 21.64 5.93 -0.48
C VAL A 239 22.91 5.56 -1.25
N VAL A 240 23.37 6.47 -2.11
CA VAL A 240 24.76 6.45 -2.57
C VAL A 240 25.53 6.89 -1.34
N ALA A 241 26.14 5.92 -0.64
CA ALA A 241 27.13 6.23 0.37
C ALA A 241 28.25 7.00 -0.33
N PHE A 242 28.20 8.33 -0.29
CA PHE A 242 29.39 9.13 -0.50
C PHE A 242 30.29 8.84 0.69
N ARG A 243 31.11 7.79 0.53
CA ARG A 243 32.30 7.56 1.32
C ARG A 243 33.19 8.78 1.06
N MET A 244 33.07 9.82 1.91
CA MET A 244 34.11 10.82 2.02
C MET A 244 35.34 10.09 2.57
N GLU A 245 36.19 9.64 1.65
CA GLU A 245 37.56 9.26 1.96
C GLU A 245 38.26 10.56 2.38
N SER A 246 38.26 10.85 3.69
CA SER A 246 39.13 11.88 4.26
C SER A 246 40.56 11.41 4.07
N ARG A 247 41.18 11.83 2.95
CA ARG A 247 42.63 11.78 2.79
C ARG A 247 43.20 12.78 3.78
N GLU A 248 43.70 12.29 4.90
CA GLU A 248 44.59 13.04 5.76
C GLU A 248 45.86 13.37 4.95
N LEU A 249 46.20 14.66 4.94
CA LEU A 249 47.49 15.21 4.54
C LEU A 249 48.24 15.58 5.81
#